data_AF-A0A8T4M4G4-F1
#
_entry.id   AF-A0A8T4M4G4-F1
#
_cell.length_a   1.000
_cell.length_b   1.000
_cell.length_c   1.000
_cell.angle_alpha   90.00
_cell.angle_beta   90.00
_cell.angle_gamma   90.00
#
_symmetry.space_group_name_H-M   'P 1'
#
loop_
_entity.id
_entity.type
_entity.pdbx_description
1 polymer ?
#
loop_
_entity_poly.entity_id
_entity_poly.type
_entity_poly.pdbx_seq_one_letter_code
_entity_poly.pdbx_strand_id
1 'polypeptide(L)' 'MALVIKSNIKKVVRELDKENAVTSVAEEVGVALDKKVEEILDEAIKRAKANGRRTLQARDL' A
#
# COMPACT_ATOMS: atom_id res chain seq x y z
N MET A 1 -10.99 4.80 8.35
CA MET A 1 -10.31 3.51 8.60
C MET A 1 -9.04 3.55 7.78
N ALA A 2 -7.85 3.41 8.38
CA ALA A 2 -6.60 3.43 7.65
C ALA A 2 -6.36 2.05 7.02
N LEU A 3 -6.00 1.99 5.74
CA LEU A 3 -5.66 0.72 5.05
C LEU A 3 -4.26 0.26 5.45
N VAL A 4 -3.36 1.22 5.71
CA VAL A 4 -1.97 0.97 6.09
C VAL A 4 -1.75 1.30 7.57
N ILE A 5 -1.25 0.33 8.33
CA ILE A 5 -0.93 0.51 9.75
C ILE A 5 0.43 1.19 9.90
N LYS A 6 0.46 2.37 10.52
CA LYS A 6 1.69 3.19 10.68
C LYS A 6 2.85 2.46 11.35
N SER A 7 2.57 1.66 12.38
CA SER A 7 3.61 0.88 13.07
C SER A 7 4.29 -0.14 12.17
N ASN A 8 3.59 -0.64 11.13
CA ASN A 8 4.19 -1.53 10.13
C ASN A 8 5.03 -0.76 9.11
N ILE A 9 4.65 0.47 8.74
CA ILE A 9 5.46 1.32 7.84
C ILE A 9 6.87 1.49 8.41
N LYS A 10 6.99 1.87 9.69
CA LYS A 10 8.29 2.08 10.33
C LYS A 10 9.15 0.82 10.39
N LYS A 11 8.54 -0.35 10.59
CA LYS A 11 9.25 -1.64 10.58
C LYS A 11 9.81 -1.95 9.19
N VAL A 12 8.94 -1.87 8.17
CA VAL A 12 9.32 -2.15 6.77
C VAL A 12 10.38 -1.18 6.28
N VAL A 13 10.27 0.11 6.60
CA VAL A 13 11.31 1.11 6.23
C VAL A 13 12.67 0.74 6.81
N ARG A 14 12.74 0.33 8.08
CA ARG A 14 14.00 -0.12 8.71
C ARG A 14 14.57 -1.41 8.12
N GLU A 15 13.70 -2.32 7.68
CA GLU A 15 14.13 -3.57 7.04
C GLU A 15 14.65 -3.33 5.61
N LEU A 16 14.04 -2.40 4.88
CA LEU A 16 14.45 -2.03 3.53
C LEU A 16 15.71 -1.15 3.53
N ASP A 17 15.82 -0.22 4.47
CA ASP A 17 16.97 0.66 4.64
C ASP A 17 18.06 0.01 5.50
N LYS A 18 18.86 -0.84 4.85
CA LYS A 18 19.98 -1.58 5.49
C LYS A 18 21.05 -0.66 6.08
N GLU A 19 21.16 0.57 5.58
CA GLU A 19 22.12 1.57 6.05
C GLU A 19 21.60 2.30 7.30
N ASN A 20 20.33 2.12 7.66
CA ASN A 20 19.64 2.80 8.76
C ASN A 20 19.75 4.34 8.69
N ALA A 21 19.84 4.88 7.48
CA ALA A 21 19.87 6.33 7.24
C ALA A 21 18.53 7.00 7.61
N VAL A 22 17.40 6.29 7.45
CA VAL A 22 16.04 6.76 7.72
C VAL A 22 15.56 6.26 9.08
N THR A 23 15.65 7.12 10.09
CA THR A 23 15.38 6.75 11.49
C THR A 23 13.92 6.97 11.92
N SER A 24 13.19 7.82 11.21
CA SER A 24 11.82 8.22 11.52
C SER A 24 10.95 8.28 10.26
N VAL A 25 9.65 8.11 10.46
CA VAL A 25 8.64 8.17 9.39
C VAL A 25 7.65 9.25 9.78
N ALA A 26 7.42 10.21 8.88
CA ALA A 26 6.50 11.31 9.12
C ALA A 26 5.03 10.85 9.04
N GLU A 27 4.14 11.60 9.69
CA GLU A 27 2.74 11.21 9.85
C GLU A 27 1.97 11.19 8.52
N GLU A 28 2.30 12.14 7.63
CA GLU A 28 1.73 12.29 6.30
C GLU A 28 2.04 11.11 5.37
N VAL A 29 3.10 10.33 5.66
CA VAL A 29 3.46 9.12 4.89
C VAL A 29 2.33 8.09 4.98
N GLY A 30 1.67 7.95 6.13
CA GLY A 30 0.54 7.04 6.27
C GLY A 30 -0.62 7.43 5.35
N VAL A 31 -0.94 8.72 5.28
CA VAL A 31 -2.01 9.26 4.42
C VAL A 31 -1.67 9.10 2.94
N ALA A 32 -0.41 9.34 2.57
CA ALA A 32 0.04 9.18 1.19
C ALA A 32 0.01 7.71 0.74
N LEU A 33 0.43 6.78 1.60
CA LEU A 33 0.38 5.35 1.32
C LEU A 33 -1.05 4.84 1.22
N ASP A 34 -1.95 5.28 2.10
CA ASP A 34 -3.38 4.94 2.01
C ASP A 34 -3.93 5.32 0.62
N LYS A 35 -3.69 6.55 0.17
CA LYS A 35 -4.12 7.01 -1.17
C LYS A 35 -3.56 6.14 -2.29
N LYS A 36 -2.28 5.76 -2.23
CA LYS A 36 -1.69 4.89 -3.27
C LYS A 36 -2.26 3.48 -3.25
N VAL A 37 -2.52 2.91 -2.08
CA VAL A 37 -3.17 1.61 -1.99
C VAL A 37 -4.60 1.68 -2.55
N GLU A 38 -5.35 2.74 -2.27
CA GLU A 38 -6.69 2.94 -2.84
C GLU A 38 -6.67 3.03 -4.37
N GLU A 39 -5.74 3.78 -4.95
CA GLU A 39 -5.57 3.87 -6.41
C GLU A 39 -5.27 2.50 -7.03
N ILE A 40 -4.33 1.74 -6.45
CA ILE A 40 -3.99 0.38 -6.91
C ILE A 40 -5.22 -0.53 -6.85
N LEU A 41 -5.98 -0.48 -5.75
CA LEU A 41 -7.19 -1.29 -5.60
C LEU A 41 -8.29 -0.89 -6.59
N ASP A 42 -8.48 0.41 -6.87
CA ASP A 42 -9.45 0.88 -7.86
C ASP A 42 -9.11 0.38 -9.27
N GLU A 43 -7.84 0.47 -9.68
CA GLU A 43 -7.37 -0.09 -10.94
C GLU A 43 -7.56 -1.60 -11.00
N ALA A 44 -7.22 -2.31 -9.92
CA ALA A 44 -7.37 -3.75 -9.84
C ALA A 44 -8.83 -4.19 -9.94
N ILE A 45 -9.75 -3.45 -9.30
CA ILE A 45 -11.19 -3.71 -9.41
C ILE A 45 -11.65 -3.52 -10.86
N LYS A 46 -11.17 -2.48 -11.57
CA LYS A 46 -11.50 -2.28 -12.99
C LYS A 46 -11.01 -3.45 -13.84
N ARG A 47 -9.78 -3.92 -13.64
CA ARG A 47 -9.22 -5.08 -14.35
C ARG A 47 -9.99 -6.36 -14.04
N ALA A 48 -10.35 -6.61 -12.77
CA ALA A 48 -11.14 -7.77 -12.38
C ALA A 48 -12.53 -7.77 -13.05
N LYS A 49 -13.21 -6.62 -13.05
CA LYS A 49 -14.52 -6.43 -13.70
C LYS A 49 -14.43 -6.63 -15.22
N ALA A 50 -13.42 -6.05 -15.87
CA ALA A 50 -13.19 -6.21 -17.31
C ALA A 50 -12.98 -7.68 -17.71
N ASN A 51 -12.40 -8.47 -16.79
CA ASN A 51 -12.19 -9.91 -16.96
C ASN A 51 -13.39 -10.78 -16.49
N GLY A 52 -14.53 -10.17 -16.14
CA GLY A 52 -15.73 -10.89 -15.68
C GLY A 52 -15.59 -11.55 -14.30
N ARG A 53 -14.57 -11.17 -13.52
CA ARG A 53 -14.30 -11.75 -12.19
C ARG A 53 -15.09 -11.02 -11.11
N ARG A 54 -15.60 -11.78 -10.14
CA ARG A 54 -16.24 -11.25 -8.93
C ARG A 54 -15.30 -11.19 -7.72
N THR A 55 -14.11 -11.74 -7.85
CA THR A 55 -13.09 -11.81 -6.81
C THR A 55 -11.85 -11.07 -7.30
N LEU A 56 -11.35 -10.13 -6.50
CA LEU A 56 -10.07 -9.46 -6.77
C LEU A 56 -8.92 -10.44 -6.57
N GLN A 57 -8.06 -10.61 -7.57
CA GLN A 57 -6.91 -11.50 -7.50
C GLN A 57 -5.60 -10.71 -7.55
N ALA A 58 -4.52 -11.32 -7.09
CA ALA A 58 -3.19 -10.69 -7.11
C ALA A 58 -2.74 -10.26 -8.52
N ARG A 59 -3.23 -10.94 -9.57
CA ARG A 59 -2.96 -10.59 -10.98
C ARG A 59 -3.71 -9.34 -11.47
N ASP A 60 -4.71 -8.90 -10.72
CA ASP A 60 -5.47 -7.69 -11.04
C ASP A 60 -4.79 -6.45 -10.44
N LEU A 61 -4.02 -6.60 -9.35
CA LEU A 61 -3.16 -5.55 -8.79
C LEU A 61 -2.15 -5.06 -9.84
#